data_AF-A0A970CQH3-F1
#
_entry.id   AF-A0A970CQH3-F1
#
_cell.length_a   1.000
_cell.length_b   1.000
_cell.length_c   1.000
_cell.angle_alpha   90.00
_cell.angle_beta   90.00
_cell.angle_gamma   90.00
#
_symmetry.space_group_name_H-M   'P 1'
#
loop_
_entity.id
_entity.type
_entity.pdbx_description
1 polymer ?
#
loop_
_entity_poly.entity_id
_entity_poly.type
_entity_poly.pdbx_seq_one_letter_code
_entity_poly.pdbx_strand_id
1 'polypeptide(L)' 'MRKNKAKYCPKCGSKSLYLENDEGILSEHCFLCGYEVLVNGIQSIGDIEKLAELVEQSAG' A
#
# COMPACT_ATOMS: atom_id res chain seq x y z
N MET A 1 -10.79 14.79 -17.44
CA MET A 1 -9.31 14.89 -17.38
C MET A 1 -8.81 14.29 -16.07
N ARG A 2 -8.27 13.07 -16.10
CA ARG A 2 -7.63 12.48 -14.91
C ARG A 2 -6.32 13.25 -14.67
N LYS A 3 -6.29 14.13 -13.67
CA LYS A 3 -5.08 14.85 -13.28
C LYS A 3 -4.09 13.80 -12.76
N ASN A 4 -3.15 13.37 -13.60
CA ASN A 4 -1.97 12.63 -13.15
C ASN A 4 -1.17 13.59 -12.26
N LYS A 5 -1.55 13.68 -10.98
CA LYS A 5 -0.75 14.36 -9.97
C LYS A 5 0.52 13.53 -9.86
N ALA A 6 1.63 14.03 -10.42
CA ALA A 6 2.94 13.50 -10.09
C ALA A 6 3.03 13.39 -8.56
N LYS A 7 3.43 12.24 -8.05
CA LYS A 7 3.53 12.02 -6.61
C LYS A 7 4.76 12.77 -6.11
N TYR A 8 4.57 13.66 -5.14
CA TYR A 8 5.64 14.42 -4.50
C TYR A 8 5.85 13.88 -3.09
N CYS A 9 7.09 13.88 -2.62
CA CYS A 9 7.39 13.54 -1.24
C CYS A 9 6.62 14.47 -0.30
N PRO A 10 5.79 13.95 0.61
CA PRO A 10 5.01 14.79 1.52
C PRO A 10 5.88 15.50 2.56
N LYS A 11 7.09 15.00 2.82
CA LYS A 11 8.04 15.59 3.77
C LYS A 11 8.87 16.73 3.17
N CYS A 12 9.41 16.55 1.95
CA CYS A 12 10.33 17.52 1.34
C CYS A 12 9.88 18.11 0.00
N GLY A 13 8.73 17.68 -0.53
CA GLY A 13 8.20 18.17 -1.81
C GLY A 13 8.99 17.73 -3.05
N SER A 14 9.97 16.83 -2.92
CA SER A 14 10.75 16.34 -4.05
C SER A 14 9.95 15.37 -4.92
N LYS A 15 10.36 15.20 -6.18
CA LYS A 15 9.82 14.19 -7.10
C LYS A 15 10.62 12.89 -7.10
N SER A 16 11.50 12.71 -6.11
CA SER A 16 12.44 11.59 -6.02
C SER A 16 11.89 10.46 -5.16
N LEU A 17 10.60 10.13 -5.37
CA LEU A 17 9.96 8.98 -4.73
C LEU A 17 10.17 7.72 -5.56
N TYR A 18 10.47 6.60 -4.91
CA TYR A 18 10.56 5.28 -5.52
C TYR A 18 9.81 4.24 -4.68
N LEU A 19 9.44 3.13 -5.30
CA LEU A 19 8.79 2.01 -4.62
C LEU A 19 9.82 0.91 -4.38
N GLU A 20 9.72 0.28 -3.22
CA GLU A 20 10.51 -0.89 -2.85
C GLU A 20 9.56 -2.02 -2.48
N ASN A 21 9.88 -3.24 -2.90
CA ASN A 21 9.14 -4.44 -2.53
C ASN A 21 10.08 -5.35 -1.76
N ASP A 22 9.77 -5.57 -0.49
CA ASP A 22 10.53 -6.44 0.40
C ASP A 22 9.60 -7.56 0.90
N GLU A 23 9.85 -8.79 0.44
CA GLU A 23 9.04 -9.97 0.81
C GLU A 23 7.52 -9.81 0.63
N GLY A 24 7.08 -9.06 -0.40
CA GLY A 24 5.66 -8.80 -0.67
C GLY A 24 5.10 -7.56 0.03
N ILE A 25 5.90 -6.90 0.87
CA ILE A 25 5.58 -5.60 1.47
C ILE A 25 6.01 -4.50 0.50
N LEU A 26 5.05 -3.71 0.02
CA LEU A 26 5.33 -2.56 -0.84
C LEU A 26 5.49 -1.30 0.02
N SER A 27 6.62 -0.62 -0.10
CA SER A 27 6.92 0.64 0.58
C SER A 27 7.27 1.73 -0.44
N GLU A 28 6.98 2.99 -0.10
CA GLU A 28 7.39 4.16 -0.86
C GLU A 28 8.46 4.92 -0.09
N HIS A 29 9.53 5.23 -0.78
CA HIS A 29 10.72 5.86 -0.23
C HIS A 29 11.07 7.14 -0.98
N CYS A 30 11.62 8.13 -0.27
CA CYS A 30 12.17 9.35 -0.85
C CYS A 30 13.68 9.35 -0.76
N PHE A 31 14.32 9.35 -1.93
CA PHE A 31 15.78 9.34 -2.04
C PHE A 31 16.48 10.55 -1.38
N LEU A 32 15.80 11.70 -1.29
CA LEU A 32 16.44 12.94 -0.80
C LEU A 32 16.33 13.17 0.70
N CYS A 33 15.27 12.70 1.35
CA CYS A 33 15.01 13.02 2.76
C CYS A 33 14.76 11.80 3.64
N GLY A 34 14.86 10.60 3.06
CA GLY A 34 14.60 9.32 3.72
C GLY A 34 13.16 9.20 4.22
N TYR A 35 12.20 9.89 3.59
CA TYR A 35 10.78 9.65 3.89
C TYR A 35 10.42 8.24 3.44
N GLU A 36 9.82 7.45 4.31
CA GLU A 36 9.35 6.10 4.03
C GLU A 36 7.89 5.97 4.49
N VAL A 37 7.07 5.31 3.70
CA VAL A 37 5.71 4.91 4.09
C VAL A 37 5.37 3.56 3.47
N LEU A 38 4.77 2.68 4.27
CA LEU A 38 4.21 1.43 3.76
C LEU A 38 3.04 1.73 2.82
N VAL A 39 3.18 1.33 1.56
CA VAL A 39 2.10 1.33 0.58
C VAL A 39 1.33 0.05 0.79
N ASN A 40 0.44 0.07 1.78
CA ASN A 40 -0.40 -1.09 2.08
C ASN A 40 -1.36 -1.32 0.90
N GLY A 41 -0.89 -2.10 -0.08
CA GLY A 41 -1.63 -2.57 -1.25
C GLY A 41 -2.57 -3.72 -0.93
N ILE A 42 -2.83 -3.99 0.35
CA ILE A 42 -3.88 -4.89 0.81
C ILE A 42 -5.01 -4.01 1.30
N GLN A 43 -6.00 -3.80 0.42
CA GLN A 43 -7.36 -3.63 0.89
C GLN A 43 -7.66 -4.80 1.84
N SER A 44 -7.83 -4.46 3.11
CA SER A 44 -8.55 -5.24 4.10
C SER A 44 -7.98 -6.58 4.54
N ILE A 45 -7.00 -6.56 5.45
CA ILE A 45 -6.90 -7.62 6.47
C ILE A 45 -8.16 -7.62 7.38
N GLY A 46 -8.92 -6.52 7.41
CA GLY A 46 -10.24 -6.46 8.05
C GLY A 46 -11.38 -7.22 7.34
N ASP A 47 -11.17 -7.73 6.11
CA ASP A 47 -12.16 -8.55 5.39
C ASP A 47 -11.80 -10.05 5.40
N ILE A 48 -10.61 -10.44 5.88
CA ILE A 48 -10.19 -11.85 5.95
C ILE A 48 -10.98 -12.58 7.04
N GLU A 49 -11.33 -11.92 8.15
CA GLU A 49 -12.21 -12.54 9.17
C GLU A 49 -13.62 -12.82 8.63
N LYS A 50 -14.07 -12.08 7.61
CA LYS A 50 -15.40 -12.27 6.99
C LYS A 50 -15.43 -13.36 5.92
N LEU A 51 -14.27 -13.73 5.35
CA LEU A 51 -14.16 -14.84 4.40
C LEU A 51 -14.13 -16.21 5.10
N ALA A 52 -13.63 -16.27 6.35
CA ALA A 52 -13.55 -17.52 7.12
C ALA A 52 -14.94 -18.04 7.54
N GLU A 53 -15.88 -17.15 7.88
CA GLU A 53 -17.26 -17.53 8.28
C GLU A 53 -18.10 -18.12 7.14
N LEU A 54 -17.79 -17.81 5.87
CA LEU A 54 -18.57 -18.28 4.71
C LEU A 54 -18.19 -19.69 4.25
N VAL A 55 -17.02 -20.22 4.66
CA VAL A 55 -16.56 -21.56 4.26
C VAL A 55 -17.24 -22.66 5.09
N GLU A 56 -17.68 -22.38 6.32
CA GLU A 56 -18.30 -23.40 7.18
C GLU A 56 -19.78 -23.71 6.86
N GLN A 57 -20.47 -22.89 6.06
CA GLN A 57 -21.91 -23.10 5.76
C GLN A 57 -22.21 -24.01 4.55
N SER A 58 -21.19 -24.59 3.90
CA SER A 58 -21.39 -25.49 2.73
C SER A 58 -21.14 -26.97 3.03
N ALA A 59 -20.96 -27.35 4.30
CA ALA A 59 -20.73 -28.72 4.74
C ALA A 59 -21.82 -29.24 5.70
N GLY A 60 -23.09 -28.87 5.43
CA GLY A 60 -24.28 -29.40 6.10
C GLY A 60 -25.27 -29.96 5.11
#